data_AF-A0A956K800-F1
#
_entry.id   AF-A0A956K800-F1
#
_cell.length_a   1.000
_cell.length_b   1.000
_cell.length_c   1.000
_cell.angle_alpha   90.00
_cell.angle_beta   90.00
_cell.angle_gamma   90.00
#
_symmetry.space_group_name_H-M   'P 1'
#
loop_
_entity.id
_entity.type
_entity.pdbx_description
1 polymer ?
#
loop_
_entity_poly.entity_id
_entity_poly.type
_entity_poly.pdbx_seq_one_letter_code
_entity_poly.pdbx_strand_id
1 'polypeptide(L)'
;MSSSTQTTAPPESTAIPNPVRAVLELFEGPLAGVAFPDVDADALSGVAARVDARRTELQRALAAVQDARTALEAEQATLLSMAQRAHAYAIVFAGGNTELSAKLADIKLEGRPAAPRKQRGRPRKDQGKDQGKKSQTSLSVADSDAA
;
A
#
# COMPACT_ATOMS: atom_id res chain seq x y z
N MET A 1 30.83 0.18 16.77
CA MET A 1 29.95 1.35 16.57
C MET A 1 28.62 0.83 16.06
N SER A 2 27.77 0.36 16.98
CA SER A 2 26.42 -0.12 16.67
C SER A 2 25.45 1.03 16.94
N SER A 3 24.99 1.70 15.89
CA SER A 3 23.93 2.70 15.99
C SER A 3 22.61 1.99 15.71
N SER A 4 21.87 1.66 16.77
CA SER A 4 20.51 1.15 16.66
C SER A 4 19.63 2.15 15.91
N THR A 5 19.03 1.70 14.81
CA THR A 5 17.88 2.32 14.16
C THR A 5 16.68 2.24 15.09
N GLN A 6 16.42 3.29 15.88
CA GLN A 6 15.13 3.49 16.52
C GLN A 6 14.20 4.16 15.49
N THR A 7 13.60 3.34 14.63
CA THR A 7 12.58 3.77 13.67
C THR A 7 11.20 3.50 14.27
N THR A 8 10.56 4.58 14.72
CA THR A 8 9.13 4.89 14.54
C THR A 8 8.11 3.81 14.93
N ALA A 9 7.65 3.85 16.18
CA ALA A 9 6.28 3.44 16.52
C ALA A 9 5.38 4.70 16.45
N PRO A 10 4.23 4.68 15.76
CA PRO A 10 3.27 5.77 15.82
C PRO A 10 2.76 5.91 17.27
N PRO A 11 2.52 7.13 17.80
CA PRO A 11 1.97 7.28 19.13
C PRO A 11 0.54 6.73 19.14
N GLU A 12 0.37 5.54 19.71
CA GLU A 12 -0.91 4.92 20.09
C GLU A 12 -1.61 5.70 21.21
N SER A 13 -1.80 7.03 21.05
CA SER A 13 -2.53 7.86 22.01
C SER A 13 -4.01 7.99 21.66
N THR A 14 -4.61 6.90 21.18
CA THR A 14 -6.07 6.76 21.04
C THR A 14 -6.75 6.44 22.38
N ALA A 15 -5.98 6.11 23.42
CA ALA A 15 -6.45 5.90 24.78
C ALA A 15 -6.58 7.21 25.57
N ILE A 16 -7.46 7.25 26.58
CA ILE A 16 -7.47 8.32 27.58
C ILE A 16 -6.06 8.38 28.18
N PRO A 17 -5.40 9.55 28.23
CA PRO A 17 -4.04 9.64 28.75
C PRO A 17 -3.95 9.03 30.15
N ASN A 18 -2.88 8.26 30.41
CA ASN A 18 -2.69 7.58 31.71
C ASN A 18 -2.88 8.50 32.93
N PRO A 19 -2.42 9.78 32.93
CA PRO A 19 -2.68 10.67 34.06
C PRO A 19 -4.16 10.96 34.28
N VAL A 20 -4.96 11.08 33.22
CA VAL A 20 -6.41 11.32 33.30
C VAL A 20 -7.13 10.07 33.83
N ARG A 21 -6.71 8.88 33.38
CA ARG A 21 -7.25 7.61 33.89
C ARG A 21 -6.98 7.43 35.38
N ALA A 22 -5.78 7.77 35.86
CA ALA A 22 -5.45 7.71 37.28
C ALA A 22 -6.33 8.65 38.14
N VAL A 23 -6.73 9.81 37.60
CA VAL A 23 -7.68 10.70 38.27
C VAL A 23 -9.07 10.09 38.31
N LEU A 24 -9.55 9.49 37.22
CA LEU A 24 -10.84 8.76 37.20
C LEU A 24 -10.88 7.66 38.27
N GLU A 25 -9.84 6.83 38.35
CA GLU A 25 -9.72 5.78 39.37
C GLU A 25 -9.74 6.33 40.80
N LEU A 26 -9.16 7.51 41.03
CA LEU A 26 -9.16 8.15 42.33
C LEU A 26 -10.57 8.61 42.75
N PHE A 27 -11.35 9.14 41.80
CA PHE A 27 -12.75 9.54 42.00
C PHE A 27 -13.71 8.34 42.08
N GLU A 28 -13.36 7.19 41.50
CA GLU A 28 -14.13 5.94 41.64
C GLU A 28 -13.84 5.19 42.96
N GLY A 29 -12.69 5.45 43.58
CA GLY A 29 -12.28 4.78 44.82
C GLY A 29 -12.16 5.74 46.01
N PRO A 30 -10.95 6.19 46.39
CA PRO A 30 -10.73 6.97 47.61
C PRO A 30 -11.53 8.28 47.72
N LEU A 31 -11.89 8.90 46.59
CA LEU A 31 -12.66 10.15 46.53
C LEU A 31 -14.12 9.95 46.10
N ALA A 32 -14.64 8.72 46.08
CA ALA A 32 -16.02 8.45 45.65
C ALA A 32 -17.10 9.20 46.46
N GLY A 33 -16.80 9.56 47.72
CA GLY A 33 -17.68 10.37 48.57
C GLY A 33 -17.46 11.89 48.47
N VAL A 34 -16.53 12.36 47.64
CA VAL A 34 -16.17 13.77 47.51
C VAL A 34 -16.75 14.33 46.22
N ALA A 35 -17.69 15.25 46.35
CA ALA A 35 -18.22 16.03 45.24
C ALA A 35 -17.70 17.47 45.32
N PHE A 36 -17.01 17.92 44.29
CA PHE A 36 -16.73 19.33 44.07
C PHE A 36 -17.87 19.94 43.24
N PRO A 37 -18.07 21.27 43.25
CA PRO A 37 -19.22 21.92 42.62
C PRO A 37 -19.50 21.52 41.17
N ASP A 38 -18.46 21.29 40.35
CA ASP A 38 -18.56 20.92 38.94
C ASP A 38 -17.88 19.59 38.60
N VAL A 39 -17.30 18.91 39.60
CA VAL A 39 -16.47 17.72 39.40
C VAL A 39 -16.75 16.67 40.47
N ASP A 40 -17.40 15.60 40.04
CA ASP A 40 -17.61 14.38 40.80
C ASP A 40 -17.34 13.15 39.91
N ALA A 41 -17.46 11.96 40.48
CA ALA A 41 -17.23 10.69 39.79
C ALA A 41 -18.17 10.51 38.58
N ASP A 42 -19.44 10.93 38.70
CA ASP A 42 -20.45 10.77 37.66
C ASP A 42 -20.20 11.73 36.48
N ALA A 43 -19.84 12.98 36.76
CA ALA A 43 -19.48 13.96 35.74
C ALA A 43 -18.23 13.53 34.98
N LEU A 44 -17.20 13.06 35.69
CA LEU A 44 -15.94 12.62 35.10
C LEU A 44 -16.11 11.34 34.25
N SER A 45 -16.82 10.34 34.78
CA SER A 45 -17.12 9.10 34.04
C SER A 45 -18.02 9.39 32.82
N GLY A 46 -18.98 10.30 32.95
CA GLY A 46 -19.82 10.76 31.84
C GLY A 46 -19.03 11.46 30.73
N VAL A 47 -18.05 12.30 31.07
CA VAL A 47 -17.13 12.89 30.09
C VAL A 47 -16.26 11.81 29.44
N ALA A 48 -15.69 10.88 30.21
CA ALA A 48 -14.86 9.79 29.71
C ALA A 48 -15.62 8.92 28.70
N ALA A 49 -16.86 8.53 29.03
CA ALA A 49 -17.72 7.76 28.13
C ALA A 49 -18.02 8.51 26.82
N ARG A 50 -18.26 9.84 26.88
CA ARG A 50 -18.44 10.66 25.67
C ARG A 50 -17.18 10.71 24.82
N VAL A 51 -16.00 10.82 25.42
CA VAL A 51 -14.73 10.80 24.70
C VAL A 51 -14.54 9.47 23.96
N ASP A 52 -14.82 8.35 24.61
CA ASP A 52 -14.68 7.03 23.99
C ASP A 52 -15.73 6.78 22.89
N ALA A 53 -16.95 7.28 23.07
CA ALA A 53 -17.97 7.26 22.02
C ALA A 53 -17.52 8.07 20.78
N ARG A 54 -16.99 9.28 20.98
CA ARG A 54 -16.47 10.12 19.89
C ARG A 54 -15.27 9.51 19.18
N ARG A 55 -14.42 8.78 19.90
CA ARG A 55 -13.30 8.04 19.31
C ARG A 55 -13.78 6.91 18.41
N THR A 56 -14.77 6.15 18.87
CA THR A 56 -15.36 5.07 18.07
C THR A 56 -15.98 5.62 16.77
N GLU A 57 -16.67 6.75 16.88
CA GLU A 57 -17.21 7.46 15.71
C GLU A 57 -16.10 7.95 14.76
N LEU A 58 -15.03 8.53 15.29
CA LEU A 58 -13.87 8.96 14.50
C LEU A 58 -13.21 7.79 13.78
N GLN A 59 -12.99 6.67 14.46
CA GLN A 59 -12.40 5.47 13.86
C GLN A 59 -13.25 4.95 12.70
N ARG A 60 -14.57 4.91 12.88
CA ARG A 60 -15.51 4.53 11.81
C ARG A 60 -15.44 5.49 10.62
N ALA A 61 -15.39 6.80 10.87
CA ALA A 61 -15.28 7.80 9.82
C ALA A 61 -13.96 7.69 9.06
N LEU A 62 -12.83 7.46 9.76
CA LEU A 62 -11.53 7.27 9.14
C LEU A 62 -11.50 6.01 8.28
N ALA A 63 -12.09 4.90 8.74
CA ALA A 63 -12.22 3.69 7.92
C ALA A 63 -13.00 3.98 6.63
N ALA A 64 -14.15 4.65 6.72
CA ALA A 64 -14.95 5.03 5.55
C ALA A 64 -14.19 5.93 4.57
N VAL A 65 -13.35 6.84 5.07
CA VAL A 65 -12.49 7.69 4.23
C VAL A 65 -11.43 6.85 3.49
N GLN A 66 -10.82 5.86 4.15
CA GLN A 66 -9.85 4.98 3.48
C GLN A 66 -10.51 4.11 2.41
N ASP A 67 -11.70 3.58 2.69
CA ASP A 67 -12.47 2.80 1.72
C ASP A 67 -12.84 3.64 0.50
N ALA A 68 -13.33 4.87 0.71
CA ALA A 68 -13.67 5.80 -0.35
C ALA A 68 -12.45 6.19 -1.20
N ARG A 69 -11.27 6.38 -0.57
CA ARG A 69 -10.03 6.65 -1.30
C ARG A 69 -9.63 5.47 -2.19
N THR A 70 -9.69 4.26 -1.65
CA THR A 70 -9.36 3.04 -2.39
C THR A 70 -10.29 2.86 -3.60
N ALA A 71 -11.59 3.08 -3.41
CA ALA A 71 -12.56 3.04 -4.50
C ALA A 71 -12.28 4.11 -5.57
N LEU A 72 -11.98 5.34 -5.15
CA LEU A 72 -11.65 6.43 -6.06
C LEU A 72 -10.41 6.11 -6.90
N GLU A 73 -9.34 5.60 -6.28
CA GLU A 73 -8.11 5.21 -6.99
C GLU A 73 -8.38 4.11 -8.03
N ALA A 74 -9.20 3.11 -7.70
CA ALA A 74 -9.56 2.04 -8.62
C ALA A 74 -10.37 2.56 -9.83
N GLU A 75 -11.32 3.46 -9.61
CA GLU A 75 -12.11 4.08 -10.68
C GLU A 75 -11.24 4.99 -11.55
N GLN A 76 -10.35 5.78 -10.96
CA GLN A 76 -9.40 6.61 -11.68
C GLN A 76 -8.45 5.78 -12.56
N ALA A 77 -7.95 4.65 -12.05
CA ALA A 77 -7.12 3.74 -12.84
C ALA A 77 -7.89 3.16 -14.03
N THR A 78 -9.16 2.79 -13.83
CA THR A 78 -10.05 2.29 -14.89
C THR A 78 -10.27 3.36 -15.96
N LEU A 79 -10.59 4.60 -15.54
CA LEU A 79 -10.77 5.73 -16.44
C LEU A 79 -9.51 6.03 -17.24
N LEU A 80 -8.33 6.00 -16.61
CA LEU A 80 -7.05 6.22 -17.27
C LEU A 80 -6.77 5.15 -18.33
N SER A 81 -7.02 3.87 -18.01
CA SER A 81 -6.90 2.76 -18.98
C SER A 81 -7.85 2.91 -20.18
N MET A 82 -9.08 3.38 -19.94
CA MET A 82 -10.04 3.65 -21.01
C MET A 82 -9.58 4.84 -21.87
N ALA A 83 -9.11 5.92 -21.25
CA ALA A 83 -8.60 7.10 -21.93
C ALA A 83 -7.40 6.77 -22.81
N GLN A 84 -6.46 5.95 -22.32
CA GLN A 84 -5.30 5.48 -23.10
C GLN A 84 -5.72 4.68 -24.34
N ARG A 85 -6.69 3.77 -24.20
CA ARG A 85 -7.22 2.99 -25.33
C ARG A 85 -7.95 3.89 -26.34
N ALA A 86 -8.78 4.80 -25.86
CA ALA A 86 -9.47 5.77 -26.70
C ALA A 86 -8.49 6.66 -27.48
N HIS A 87 -7.43 7.14 -26.82
CA HIS A 87 -6.37 7.91 -27.45
C HIS A 87 -5.63 7.11 -28.54
N ALA A 88 -5.30 5.84 -28.27
CA ALA A 88 -4.70 4.97 -29.27
C ALA A 88 -5.60 4.76 -30.50
N TYR A 89 -6.91 4.58 -30.30
CA TYR A 89 -7.87 4.47 -31.41
C TYR A 89 -8.00 5.78 -32.18
N ALA A 90 -7.99 6.92 -31.48
CA ALA A 90 -8.03 8.23 -32.11
C ALA A 90 -6.79 8.47 -32.98
N ILE A 91 -5.60 8.02 -32.55
CA ILE A 91 -4.38 8.10 -33.37
C ILE A 91 -4.51 7.29 -34.66
N VAL A 92 -5.04 6.06 -34.60
CA VAL A 92 -5.23 5.22 -35.79
C VAL A 92 -6.24 5.86 -36.75
N PHE A 93 -7.32 6.42 -36.22
CA PHE A 93 -8.33 7.12 -37.02
C PHE A 93 -7.77 8.41 -37.66
N ALA A 94 -6.90 9.14 -36.95
CA ALA A 94 -6.30 10.39 -37.40
C ALA A 94 -5.26 10.23 -38.51
N GLY A 95 -4.93 9.01 -38.96
CA GLY A 95 -3.85 8.75 -39.93
C GLY A 95 -3.94 9.50 -41.26
N GLY A 96 -5.11 10.06 -41.61
CA GLY A 96 -5.30 10.93 -42.79
C GLY A 96 -5.53 12.42 -42.48
N ASN A 97 -5.61 12.83 -41.21
CA ASN A 97 -5.91 14.21 -40.81
C ASN A 97 -4.78 14.79 -39.95
N THR A 98 -3.98 15.65 -40.57
CA THR A 98 -2.80 16.30 -39.96
C THR A 98 -3.16 17.18 -38.76
N GLU A 99 -4.23 17.96 -38.83
CA GLU A 99 -4.69 18.81 -37.74
C GLU A 99 -5.15 18.00 -36.52
N LEU A 100 -5.89 16.91 -36.76
CA LEU A 100 -6.35 16.02 -35.70
C LEU A 100 -5.17 15.29 -35.03
N SER A 101 -4.19 14.86 -35.83
CA SER A 101 -2.99 14.20 -35.31
C SER A 101 -2.13 15.13 -34.45
N ALA A 102 -2.02 16.42 -34.81
CA ALA A 102 -1.29 17.41 -34.02
C ALA A 102 -1.95 17.64 -32.64
N LYS A 103 -3.29 17.78 -32.61
CA LYS A 103 -4.06 17.92 -31.36
C LYS A 103 -3.92 16.69 -30.45
N LEU A 104 -3.88 15.48 -31.01
CA LEU A 104 -3.71 14.26 -30.23
C LEU A 104 -2.28 14.09 -29.71
N ALA A 105 -1.27 14.62 -30.41
CA ALA A 105 0.13 14.58 -29.98
C ALA A 105 0.40 15.45 -28.74
N ASP A 106 -0.35 16.54 -28.57
CA ASP A 106 -0.25 17.40 -27.39
C ASP A 106 -0.84 16.74 -26.12
N ILE A 107 -1.74 15.77 -26.28
CA ILE A 107 -2.34 15.04 -25.15
C ILE A 107 -1.38 13.94 -24.67
N LYS A 108 -0.64 14.24 -23.59
CA LYS A 108 0.23 13.28 -22.91
C LYS A 108 -0.51 12.61 -21.75
N LEU A 109 -1.10 11.45 -22.03
CA LEU A 109 -1.58 10.53 -21.00
C LEU A 109 -0.37 9.76 -20.47
N GLU A 110 0.38 10.35 -19.53
CA GLU A 110 1.54 9.68 -18.92
C GLU A 110 1.09 8.37 -18.25
N GLY A 111 1.83 7.30 -18.57
CA GLY A 111 1.49 5.94 -18.11
C GLY A 111 1.70 4.85 -19.17
N ARG A 112 2.58 5.03 -20.16
CA ARG A 112 3.01 3.93 -21.03
C ARG A 112 4.39 3.46 -20.59
N PRO A 113 4.55 2.34 -19.84
CA PRO A 113 5.78 1.59 -19.96
C PRO A 113 5.81 1.11 -21.42
N ALA A 114 6.80 1.59 -22.17
CA ALA A 114 7.00 1.16 -23.55
C ALA A 114 7.14 -0.37 -23.54
N ALA A 115 6.12 -1.08 -24.04
CA ALA A 115 6.15 -2.53 -24.12
C ALA A 115 7.44 -2.94 -24.85
N PRO A 116 8.29 -3.80 -24.26
CA PRO A 116 9.55 -4.17 -24.88
C PRO A 116 9.24 -4.87 -26.20
N ARG A 117 9.62 -4.23 -27.31
CA ARG A 117 9.53 -4.81 -28.64
C ARG A 117 10.46 -6.00 -28.68
N LYS A 118 9.94 -7.21 -28.45
CA LYS A 118 10.66 -8.45 -28.74
C LYS A 118 10.97 -8.45 -30.23
N GLN A 119 12.25 -8.28 -30.56
CA GLN A 119 12.79 -8.46 -31.91
C GLN A 119 12.41 -9.87 -32.38
N ARG A 120 11.36 -9.96 -33.21
CA ARG A 120 11.03 -11.18 -33.94
C ARG A 120 11.91 -11.22 -35.18
N GLY A 121 12.80 -12.20 -35.22
CA GLY A 121 13.33 -12.76 -36.46
C GLY A 121 14.82 -12.52 -36.70
N ARG A 122 15.65 -13.54 -36.47
CA ARG A 122 16.00 -14.53 -37.52
C ARG A 122 16.82 -15.67 -36.87
N PRO A 123 16.41 -16.94 -36.99
CA PRO A 123 17.26 -18.03 -36.53
C PRO A 123 18.49 -18.08 -37.44
N ARG A 124 19.70 -17.96 -36.86
CA ARG A 124 20.94 -18.26 -37.60
C ARG A 124 21.01 -19.76 -37.77
N LYS A 125 20.57 -20.21 -38.95
CA LYS A 125 20.86 -21.51 -39.51
C LYS A 125 22.34 -21.54 -39.94
N ASP A 126 22.99 -22.67 -39.63
CA ASP A 126 24.25 -23.20 -40.19
C ASP A 126 25.58 -22.58 -39.74
N GLN A 127 26.40 -23.33 -38.98
CA GLN A 127 27.43 -24.21 -39.56
C GLN A 127 28.27 -24.90 -38.46
N GLY A 128 28.46 -26.21 -38.61
CA GLY A 128 29.26 -27.04 -37.72
C GLY A 128 30.78 -26.89 -37.89
N LYS A 129 31.48 -27.37 -36.84
CA LYS A 129 32.92 -27.63 -36.62
C LYS A 129 33.13 -27.31 -35.14
N ASP A 130 33.81 -28.06 -34.28
CA ASP A 130 34.70 -29.20 -34.37
C ASP A 130 35.02 -29.56 -32.91
N GLN A 131 35.32 -30.83 -32.62
CA GLN A 131 36.15 -31.27 -31.49
C GLN A 131 35.77 -30.94 -30.03
N GLY A 132 35.13 -31.92 -29.38
CA GLY A 132 35.75 -32.70 -28.29
C GLY A 132 36.21 -32.02 -27.01
N LYS A 133 35.51 -32.29 -25.89
CA LYS A 133 36.20 -32.79 -24.68
C LYS A 133 35.25 -33.51 -23.73
N LYS A 134 35.70 -34.71 -23.37
CA LYS A 134 35.14 -35.65 -22.41
C LYS A 134 34.95 -34.97 -21.04
N SER A 135 33.73 -34.96 -20.52
CA SER A 135 33.49 -34.85 -19.08
C SER A 135 32.97 -36.20 -18.61
N GLN A 136 33.89 -36.98 -18.02
CA GLN A 136 33.59 -38.22 -17.34
C GLN A 136 32.59 -37.96 -16.23
N THR A 137 31.49 -38.70 -16.28
CA THR A 137 30.59 -38.99 -15.17
C THR A 137 31.36 -39.76 -14.11
N SER A 138 31.81 -39.07 -13.07
CA SER A 138 32.14 -39.72 -11.81
C SER A 138 30.84 -40.12 -11.12
N LEU A 139 30.48 -41.40 -11.29
CA LEU A 139 29.71 -42.16 -10.32
C LEU A 139 30.40 -42.03 -8.95
N SER A 140 29.71 -41.51 -7.96
CA SER A 140 30.01 -41.81 -6.56
C SER A 140 28.71 -42.20 -5.87
N VAL A 141 28.52 -43.51 -5.81
CA VAL A 141 27.63 -44.21 -4.88
C VAL A 141 28.20 -43.96 -3.49
N ALA A 142 27.46 -43.29 -2.63
CA ALA A 142 27.70 -43.28 -1.19
C ALA A 142 26.55 -44.05 -0.54
N ASP A 143 26.77 -45.35 -0.41
CA ASP A 143 26.07 -46.22 0.52
C ASP A 143 27.15 -46.76 1.46
N SER A 144 27.07 -46.40 2.74
CA SER A 144 27.80 -46.95 3.90
C SER A 144 27.26 -46.18 5.12
N ASP A 145 26.21 -46.62 5.79
CA ASP A 145 26.13 -47.76 6.72
C ASP A 145 26.68 -47.42 8.13
N ALA A 146 25.93 -47.93 9.10
CA ALA A 146 26.25 -48.21 10.50
C ALA A 146 26.20 -47.09 11.56
N ALA A 147 25.13 -47.19 12.35
CA ALA A 147 25.07 -47.26 13.82
C ALA A 147 25.37 -46.00 14.67
#